data_AF-A0A2G6JJY5-F1
#
_entry.id   AF-A0A2G6JJY5-F1
#
_cell.length_a   1.000
_cell.length_b   1.000
_cell.length_c   1.000
_cell.angle_alpha   90.00
_cell.angle_beta   90.00
_cell.angle_gamma   90.00
#
_symmetry.space_group_name_H-M   'P 1'
#
loop_
_entity.id
_entity.type
_entity.pdbx_description
1 polymer ?
#
loop_
_entity_poly.entity_id
_entity_poly.type
_entity_poly.pdbx_seq_one_letter_code
_entity_poly.pdbx_strand_id
1 'polypeptide(L)'
;MLSEDPEMPEKPSVDQAERRRETRRSLDRNVRIMFRGAELEGCSGNLSKSGVYFTAAGQVEVQVHVAGEAEPRRGRIVRVGEMRDGELGVAVKFLD
;
A
#
# COMPACT_ATOMS: atom_id res chain seq x y z
N MET A 1 -10.16 47.15 18.21
CA MET A 1 -9.97 45.87 18.91
C MET A 1 -9.86 44.81 17.82
N LEU A 2 -8.63 44.38 17.52
CA LEU A 2 -8.31 43.33 16.55
C LEU A 2 -8.14 42.04 17.34
N SER A 3 -8.89 41.01 16.96
CA SER A 3 -8.74 39.65 17.50
C SER A 3 -7.80 38.90 16.55
N GLU A 4 -6.58 38.62 17.00
CA GLU A 4 -5.66 37.72 16.29
C GLU A 4 -5.98 36.28 16.72
N ASP A 5 -6.44 35.47 15.77
CA ASP A 5 -6.56 34.03 15.95
C ASP A 5 -5.16 33.41 16.04
N PRO A 6 -4.87 32.50 17.00
CA PRO A 6 -3.57 31.87 17.08
C PRO A 6 -3.40 30.85 15.95
N GLU A 7 -2.46 31.15 15.06
CA GLU A 7 -1.96 30.26 14.01
C GLU A 7 -1.47 28.94 14.65
N MET A 8 -2.20 27.85 14.40
CA MET A 8 -1.76 26.52 14.82
C MET A 8 -0.52 26.12 14.00
N PRO A 9 0.59 25.70 14.61
CA PRO A 9 1.76 25.27 13.86
C PRO A 9 1.45 23.99 13.09
N GLU A 10 1.66 24.05 11.77
CA GLU A 10 1.72 22.88 10.89
C GLU A 10 2.63 21.83 11.52
N LYS A 11 2.08 20.64 11.78
CA LYS A 11 2.89 19.49 12.16
C LYS A 11 3.79 19.18 10.95
N PRO A 12 5.13 19.17 11.10
CA PRO A 12 6.00 18.81 10.00
C PRO A 12 5.63 17.41 9.54
N SER A 13 5.19 17.30 8.29
CA SER A 13 5.04 16.03 7.60
C SER A 13 6.42 15.40 7.56
N VAL A 14 6.68 14.44 8.45
CA VAL A 14 7.92 13.68 8.47
C VAL A 14 8.16 13.16 7.06
N ASP A 15 9.23 13.64 6.44
CA ASP A 15 9.58 13.38 5.05
C ASP A 15 9.57 11.88 4.77
N GLN A 16 8.58 11.39 4.03
CA GLN A 16 8.48 9.98 3.63
C GLN A 16 9.66 9.50 2.77
N ALA A 17 10.53 10.43 2.36
CA ALA A 17 11.77 10.16 1.67
C ALA A 17 12.81 9.48 2.58
N GLU A 18 12.87 9.84 3.86
CA GLU A 18 14.00 9.49 4.73
C GLU A 18 13.97 8.04 5.27
N ARG A 19 12.86 7.31 5.09
CA ARG A 19 12.72 5.91 5.53
C ARG A 19 13.00 4.87 4.44
N ARG A 20 13.51 5.28 3.28
CA ARG A 20 13.69 4.39 2.12
C ARG A 20 15.14 3.92 2.04
N ARG A 21 15.35 2.60 2.08
CA ARG A 21 16.68 1.98 1.96
C ARG A 21 17.20 1.94 0.51
N GLU A 22 16.33 2.12 -0.48
CA GLU A 22 16.67 2.01 -1.90
C GLU A 22 15.92 3.05 -2.76
N THR A 23 16.55 3.45 -3.87
CA THR A 23 16.02 4.41 -4.85
C THR A 23 14.92 3.77 -5.69
N ARG A 24 13.71 4.35 -5.66
CA ARG A 24 12.61 3.95 -6.55
C ARG A 24 12.86 4.50 -7.96
N ARG A 25 12.70 3.66 -8.97
CA ARG A 25 12.72 4.08 -10.38
C ARG A 25 11.29 4.25 -10.87
N SER A 26 11.02 5.32 -11.60
CA SER A 26 9.77 5.43 -12.36
C SER A 26 9.73 4.33 -13.41
N LEU A 27 8.61 3.63 -13.48
CA LEU A 27 8.38 2.55 -14.43
C LEU A 27 7.14 2.93 -15.26
N ASP A 28 7.33 3.11 -16.56
CA ASP A 28 6.27 3.37 -17.53
C ASP A 28 5.91 2.07 -18.27
N ARG A 29 5.45 1.07 -17.53
CA ARG A 29 5.10 -0.26 -18.05
C ARG A 29 3.92 -0.85 -17.31
N ASN A 30 3.14 -1.66 -18.02
CA ASN A 30 2.04 -2.42 -17.43
C ASN A 30 2.56 -3.51 -16.49
N VAL A 31 1.91 -3.63 -15.33
CA VAL A 31 2.20 -4.64 -14.31
C VAL A 31 0.92 -5.42 -14.02
N ARG A 32 1.00 -6.75 -14.03
CA ARG A 32 -0.10 -7.63 -13.62
C ARG A 32 0.28 -8.37 -12.34
N ILE A 33 -0.57 -8.24 -11.32
CA ILE A 33 -0.43 -8.94 -10.04
C ILE A 33 -1.52 -10.01 -9.97
N MET A 34 -1.13 -11.24 -9.65
CA MET A 34 -2.06 -12.34 -9.40
C MET A 34 -2.07 -12.71 -7.92
N PHE A 35 -3.24 -12.65 -7.31
CA PHE A 35 -3.52 -13.16 -5.97
C PHE A 35 -3.84 -14.65 -6.09
N ARG A 36 -3.05 -15.53 -5.45
CA ARG A 36 -3.48 -16.92 -5.25
C ARG A 36 -4.56 -16.87 -4.16
N GLY A 37 -5.70 -17.53 -4.37
CA GLY A 37 -6.89 -17.46 -3.51
C GLY A 37 -6.59 -17.78 -2.05
N ALA A 38 -6.08 -16.78 -1.33
CA ALA A 38 -5.61 -16.88 0.03
C ALA A 38 -6.77 -16.46 0.93
N GLU A 39 -7.21 -17.39 1.75
CA GLU A 39 -8.11 -17.10 2.86
C GLU A 39 -7.28 -16.56 4.02
N LEU A 40 -7.67 -15.40 4.56
CA LEU A 40 -7.03 -14.80 5.72
C LEU A 40 -8.00 -14.87 6.89
N GLU A 41 -7.64 -15.67 7.89
CA GLU A 41 -8.35 -15.71 9.15
C GLU A 41 -7.70 -14.73 10.15
N GLY A 42 -8.51 -13.97 10.87
CA GLY A 42 -8.01 -12.93 11.77
C GLY A 42 -9.07 -12.34 12.69
N CYS A 43 -8.63 -11.48 13.61
CA CYS A 43 -9.50 -10.79 14.55
C CYS A 43 -10.07 -9.51 13.93
N SER A 44 -11.41 -9.36 13.92
CA SER A 44 -12.03 -8.10 13.51
C SER A 44 -11.85 -7.02 14.57
N GLY A 45 -11.45 -5.83 14.13
CA GLY A 45 -11.40 -4.64 14.97
C GLY A 45 -12.70 -3.83 14.89
N ASN A 46 -13.34 -3.78 13.72
CA ASN A 46 -14.63 -3.13 13.54
C ASN A 46 -15.40 -3.70 12.32
N LEU A 47 -16.73 -3.74 12.41
CA LEU A 47 -17.63 -4.22 11.36
C LEU A 47 -18.83 -3.27 11.26
N SER A 48 -19.16 -2.86 10.03
CA SER A 48 -20.33 -2.05 9.72
C SER A 48 -21.03 -2.55 8.46
N LYS A 49 -22.17 -1.94 8.11
CA LYS A 49 -22.86 -2.21 6.84
C LYS A 49 -22.00 -1.91 5.61
N SER A 50 -21.01 -1.05 5.75
CA SER A 50 -20.18 -0.55 4.64
C SER A 50 -18.83 -1.24 4.53
N GLY A 51 -18.44 -2.07 5.50
CA GLY A 51 -17.15 -2.77 5.46
C GLY A 51 -16.70 -3.33 6.79
N VAL A 52 -15.56 -4.02 6.74
CA VAL A 52 -14.90 -4.68 7.87
C VAL A 52 -13.44 -4.28 7.93
N TYR A 53 -12.96 -4.00 9.14
CA TYR A 53 -11.54 -3.88 9.43
C TYR A 53 -11.14 -5.04 10.34
N PHE A 54 -10.13 -5.81 9.93
CA PHE A 54 -9.61 -6.92 10.69
C PHE A 54 -8.10 -7.05 10.53
N THR A 55 -7.47 -7.74 11.47
CA THR A 55 -6.05 -8.06 11.45
C THR A 55 -5.89 -9.57 11.39
N ALA A 56 -5.11 -10.07 10.44
CA ALA A 56 -4.78 -11.49 10.31
C ALA A 56 -3.28 -11.71 10.48
N ALA A 57 -2.92 -12.89 10.99
CA ALA A 57 -1.54 -13.36 10.95
C ALA A 57 -1.27 -13.95 9.56
N GLY A 58 -0.21 -13.50 8.90
CA GLY A 58 0.17 -13.99 7.57
C GLY A 58 0.49 -12.88 6.59
N GLN A 59 0.96 -13.27 5.40
CA GLN A 59 1.30 -12.35 4.32
C GLN A 59 0.62 -12.85 3.05
N VAL A 60 0.04 -11.92 2.29
CA VAL A 60 -0.55 -12.26 0.99
C VAL A 60 0.58 -12.33 -0.03
N GLU A 61 0.96 -13.55 -0.38
CA GLU A 61 1.91 -13.80 -1.47
C GLU A 61 1.27 -13.55 -2.84
N VAL A 62 2.07 -12.98 -3.75
CA VAL A 62 1.66 -12.67 -5.11
C VAL A 62 2.75 -13.03 -6.12
N GLN A 63 2.33 -13.29 -7.35
CA GLN A 63 3.23 -13.31 -8.51
C GLN A 63 3.05 -12.01 -9.31
N VAL A 64 4.16 -11.32 -9.54
CA VAL A 64 4.22 -10.05 -10.27
C VAL A 64 4.81 -10.32 -11.65
N HIS A 65 4.04 -10.01 -12.69
CA HIS A 65 4.50 -10.02 -14.07
C HIS A 65 4.73 -8.58 -14.51
N VAL A 66 5.99 -8.23 -14.76
CA VAL A 66 6.38 -6.92 -15.30
C VAL A 66 6.60 -7.06 -16.80
N ALA A 67 5.96 -6.21 -17.60
CA ALA A 67 6.14 -6.26 -19.05
C ALA A 67 7.63 -6.12 -19.45
N GLY A 68 8.13 -7.09 -20.22
CA GLY A 68 9.52 -7.16 -20.65
C GLY A 68 10.47 -7.88 -19.70
N GLU A 69 10.00 -8.43 -18.58
CA GLU A 69 10.75 -9.41 -17.78
C GLU A 69 10.39 -10.83 -18.20
N ALA A 70 11.39 -11.72 -18.23
CA ALA A 70 11.20 -13.09 -18.70
C ALA A 70 10.43 -13.96 -17.70
N GLU A 71 10.68 -13.77 -16.41
CA GLU A 71 10.12 -14.60 -15.34
C GLU A 71 9.33 -13.76 -14.34
N PRO A 72 8.18 -14.25 -13.83
CA PRO A 72 7.45 -13.57 -12.78
C PRO A 72 8.21 -13.57 -11.46
N ARG A 73 8.12 -12.45 -10.74
CA ARG A 73 8.73 -12.30 -9.42
C ARG A 73 7.74 -12.63 -8.31
N ARG A 74 8.21 -13.36 -7.29
CA ARG A 74 7.42 -13.59 -6.07
C ARG A 74 7.53 -12.38 -5.17
N GLY A 75 6.41 -11.99 -4.59
CA GLY A 75 6.34 -10.88 -3.66
C GLY A 75 5.27 -11.07 -2.60
N ARG A 76 5.22 -10.14 -1.67
CA ARG A 76 4.17 -10.01 -0.66
C ARG A 76 3.56 -8.62 -0.71
N ILE A 77 2.25 -8.55 -0.50
CA ILE A 77 1.57 -7.26 -0.41
C ILE A 77 1.94 -6.59 0.91
N VAL A 78 2.36 -5.34 0.84
CA VAL A 78 2.67 -4.51 2.02
C VAL A 78 1.65 -3.40 2.22
N ARG A 79 0.89 -3.03 1.18
CA ARG A 79 -0.21 -2.06 1.26
C ARG A 79 -1.14 -2.22 0.06
N VAL A 80 -2.44 -2.12 0.31
CA VAL A 80 -3.47 -1.88 -0.70
C VAL A 80 -4.22 -0.63 -0.28
N GLY A 81 -4.57 0.25 -1.21
CA GLY A 81 -5.38 1.42 -0.90
C GLY A 81 -5.90 2.10 -2.15
N GLU A 82 -7.03 2.75 -2.01
CA GLU A 82 -7.58 3.62 -3.04
C GLU A 82 -6.70 4.88 -3.17
N MET A 83 -6.43 5.25 -4.42
CA MET A 83 -5.72 6.46 -4.81
C MET A 83 -6.74 7.53 -5.20
N ARG A 84 -6.26 8.68 -5.65
CA ARG A 84 -7.15 9.69 -6.23
C ARG A 84 -7.78 9.11 -7.51
N ASP A 85 -9.00 9.58 -7.83
CA ASP A 85 -9.72 9.20 -9.04
C ASP A 85 -10.20 7.73 -9.11
N GLY A 86 -10.30 7.06 -7.96
CA GLY A 86 -10.86 5.70 -7.86
C GLY A 86 -9.90 4.59 -8.28
N GLU A 87 -8.64 4.90 -8.54
CA GLU A 87 -7.62 3.90 -8.84
C GLU A 87 -7.22 3.10 -7.59
N LEU A 88 -6.90 1.82 -7.76
CA LEU A 88 -6.40 0.97 -6.67
C LEU A 88 -4.87 0.89 -6.71
N GLY A 89 -4.21 1.44 -5.70
CA GLY A 89 -2.77 1.29 -5.48
C GLY A 89 -2.45 -0.01 -4.74
N VAL A 90 -1.56 -0.83 -5.30
CA VAL A 90 -1.06 -2.07 -4.68
C VAL A 90 0.46 -2.00 -4.57
N ALA A 91 0.98 -2.03 -3.34
CA ALA A 91 2.41 -2.06 -3.07
C ALA A 91 2.86 -3.48 -2.73
N VAL A 92 3.87 -3.96 -3.45
CA VAL A 92 4.46 -5.30 -3.27
C VAL A 92 5.91 -5.16 -2.84
N LYS A 93 6.33 -5.96 -1.86
CA LYS A 93 7.74 -6.20 -1.54
C LYS A 93 8.13 -7.55 -2.15
N PHE A 94 9.14 -7.58 -3.00
CA PHE A 94 9.64 -8.84 -3.54
C PHE A 94 10.34 -9.70 -2.46
N LEU A 95 10.31 -11.02 -2.66
CA LEU A 95 10.82 -12.02 -1.70
C LEU A 95 12.23 -12.54 -2.05
N ASP A 96 12.84 -11.97 -3.09
CA ASP A 96 14.21 -12.27 -3.54
C ASP A 96 15.27 -11.54 -2.70
#